data_AF-A0A7C2L864-F1
#
_entry.id   AF-A0A7C2L864-F1
#
_cell.length_a   1.000
_cell.length_b   1.000
_cell.length_c   1.000
_cell.angle_alpha   90.00
_cell.angle_beta   90.00
_cell.angle_gamma   90.00
#
_symmetry.space_group_name_H-M   'P 1'
#
loop_
_entity.id
_entity.type
_entity.pdbx_description
1 polymer ?
#
loop_
_entity_poly.entity_id
_entity_poly.type
_entity_poly.pdbx_seq_one_letter_code
_entity_poly.pdbx_strand_id
1 'polypeptide(L)'
;MARKRFTAVFYLKPRAASVVAYLPALNGVRPVTAKVARSDAEAALASARARKKWSAGGRTDAVSASLSNEGLALLLLKIPGVCKVADFKALDELVKEAYRRSGRVKELVSAKALEKVNGDEDLARAYVRAWLKAVDFELPEDDPDAELVSRQYYKLVWKMGSKYVVQDPPWC
;
A
#
# COMPACT_ATOMS: atom_id res chain seq x y z
N MET A 1 11.11 5.71 -18.33
CA MET A 1 9.92 4.86 -18.13
C MET A 1 8.66 5.71 -18.26
N ALA A 2 7.68 5.30 -19.08
CA ALA A 2 6.40 6.01 -19.17
C ALA A 2 5.71 5.99 -17.79
N ARG A 3 5.25 7.14 -17.30
CA ARG A 3 4.45 7.24 -16.06
C ARG A 3 3.22 6.33 -16.20
N LYS A 4 3.24 5.14 -15.58
CA LYS A 4 2.08 4.23 -15.55
C LYS A 4 0.94 4.99 -14.88
N ARG A 5 -0.15 5.22 -15.61
CA ARG A 5 -1.34 5.90 -15.10
C ARG A 5 -2.34 4.86 -14.62
N PHE A 6 -2.52 4.78 -13.30
CA PHE A 6 -3.51 3.91 -12.68
C PHE A 6 -4.88 4.57 -12.79
N THR A 7 -5.91 3.78 -13.12
CA THR A 7 -7.28 4.29 -13.20
C THR A 7 -8.10 3.68 -12.09
N ALA A 8 -8.90 4.48 -11.40
CA ALA A 8 -9.83 4.01 -10.40
C ALA A 8 -11.19 4.69 -10.56
N VAL A 9 -12.25 3.98 -10.19
CA VAL A 9 -13.60 4.51 -10.07
C VAL A 9 -13.99 4.51 -8.61
N PHE A 10 -14.41 5.66 -8.10
CA PHE A 10 -14.84 5.87 -6.74
C PHE A 10 -16.34 6.13 -6.73
N TYR A 11 -17.10 5.35 -5.97
CA TYR A 11 -18.51 5.58 -5.68
C TYR A 11 -18.62 6.12 -4.25
N LEU A 12 -18.70 7.44 -4.15
CA LEU A 12 -18.66 8.22 -2.92
C LEU A 12 -20.07 8.32 -2.31
N LYS A 13 -20.35 7.49 -1.32
CA LYS A 13 -21.55 7.58 -0.46
C LYS A 13 -21.29 8.60 0.67
N PRO A 14 -22.29 9.00 1.48
CA PRO A 14 -22.10 10.03 2.50
C PRO A 14 -21.01 9.72 3.54
N ARG A 15 -20.82 8.45 3.93
CA ARG A 15 -19.84 8.04 4.96
C ARG A 15 -18.78 7.04 4.48
N ALA A 16 -18.96 6.48 3.29
CA ALA A 16 -18.11 5.42 2.76
C ALA A 16 -17.89 5.62 1.26
N ALA A 17 -16.90 4.94 0.72
CA ALA A 17 -16.68 4.85 -0.71
C ALA A 17 -16.53 3.38 -1.12
N SER A 18 -17.12 3.01 -2.25
CA SER A 18 -16.75 1.79 -2.96
C SER A 18 -15.77 2.16 -4.05
N VAL A 19 -14.59 1.56 -4.04
CA VAL A 19 -13.50 1.89 -4.98
C VAL A 19 -13.22 0.67 -5.84
N VAL A 20 -13.11 0.89 -7.13
CA VAL A 20 -12.70 -0.11 -8.12
C VAL A 20 -11.40 0.39 -8.76
N ALA A 21 -10.28 -0.20 -8.37
CA ALA A 21 -8.95 0.17 -8.85
C ALA A 21 -8.48 -0.80 -9.94
N TYR A 22 -8.15 -0.25 -11.10
CA TYR A 22 -7.55 -0.97 -12.22
C TYR A 22 -6.04 -0.82 -12.12
N LEU A 23 -5.35 -1.91 -11.80
CA LEU A 23 -3.89 -1.97 -11.67
C LEU A 23 -3.28 -2.42 -13.01
N PRO A 24 -2.73 -1.50 -13.84
CA PRO A 24 -2.22 -1.83 -15.18
C PRO A 24 -0.97 -2.71 -15.16
N ALA A 25 -0.37 -2.94 -13.99
CA ALA A 25 0.76 -3.84 -13.81
C ALA A 25 0.37 -5.33 -13.90
N LEU A 26 -0.92 -5.63 -14.04
CA LEU A 26 -1.45 -6.99 -13.99
C LEU A 26 -2.20 -7.30 -15.28
N ASN A 27 -1.50 -7.78 -16.31
CA ASN A 27 -2.16 -8.37 -17.47
C ASN A 27 -3.05 -9.53 -16.98
N GLY A 28 -4.37 -9.41 -17.13
CA GLY A 28 -5.34 -10.48 -16.82
C GLY A 28 -5.90 -10.53 -15.40
N VAL A 29 -5.56 -9.61 -14.50
CA VAL A 29 -6.10 -9.63 -13.12
C VAL A 29 -7.36 -8.78 -12.99
N ARG A 30 -8.34 -9.28 -12.23
CA ARG A 30 -9.59 -8.59 -11.92
C ARG A 30 -9.31 -7.25 -11.23
N PRO A 31 -10.10 -6.20 -11.51
CA PRO A 31 -10.02 -4.95 -10.76
C PRO A 31 -10.15 -5.19 -9.25
N VAL A 32 -9.31 -4.53 -8.46
CA VAL A 32 -9.40 -4.61 -7.00
C VAL A 32 -10.59 -3.76 -6.57
N THR A 33 -11.55 -4.38 -5.90
CA THR A 33 -12.70 -3.68 -5.33
C THR A 33 -12.59 -3.62 -3.83
N ALA A 34 -12.83 -2.45 -3.25
CA ALA A 34 -12.78 -2.26 -1.81
C ALA A 34 -13.85 -1.29 -1.32
N LYS A 35 -14.25 -1.45 -0.06
CA LYS A 35 -15.04 -0.46 0.67
C LYS A 35 -14.12 0.23 1.67
N VAL A 36 -14.03 1.55 1.59
CA VAL A 36 -13.20 2.39 2.46
C VAL A 36 -14.03 3.53 3.03
N ALA A 37 -13.51 4.25 4.02
CA ALA A 37 -14.13 5.49 4.48
C ALA A 37 -14.15 6.53 3.34
N ARG A 38 -15.17 7.40 3.33
CA ARG A 38 -15.24 8.47 2.31
C ARG A 38 -13.99 9.36 2.35
N SER A 39 -13.54 9.71 3.55
CA SER A 39 -12.35 10.53 3.79
C SER A 39 -11.07 9.92 3.20
N ASP A 40 -10.91 8.59 3.26
CA ASP A 40 -9.76 7.89 2.66
C ASP A 40 -9.81 7.93 1.13
N ALA A 41 -11.00 7.74 0.55
CA ALA A 41 -11.20 7.88 -0.89
C ALA A 41 -10.94 9.32 -1.37
N GLU A 42 -11.39 10.32 -0.62
CA GLU A 42 -11.14 11.73 -0.91
C GLU A 42 -9.65 12.08 -0.80
N ALA A 43 -8.93 11.49 0.16
CA ALA A 43 -7.47 11.63 0.26
C ALA A 43 -6.74 11.07 -0.97
N ALA A 44 -7.13 9.89 -1.44
CA ALA A 44 -6.58 9.32 -2.67
C ALA A 44 -6.93 10.16 -3.91
N LEU A 45 -8.13 10.75 -3.94
CA LEU A 45 -8.59 11.63 -5.02
C LEU A 45 -7.89 13.00 -5.04
N ALA A 46 -7.41 13.51 -3.89
CA ALA A 46 -6.75 14.81 -3.80
C ALA A 46 -5.46 14.88 -4.64
N SER A 47 -4.76 13.76 -4.81
CA SER A 47 -3.57 13.63 -5.65
C SER A 47 -3.86 13.00 -7.03
N ALA A 48 -5.14 13.00 -7.44
CA ALA A 48 -5.61 12.34 -8.66
C ALA A 48 -6.11 13.35 -9.71
N ARG A 49 -6.03 12.96 -10.98
CA ARG A 49 -6.70 13.68 -12.06
C ARG A 49 -8.08 13.08 -12.31
N ALA A 50 -9.14 13.79 -11.92
CA ALA A 50 -10.50 13.42 -12.29
C ALA A 50 -10.67 13.41 -13.82
N ARG A 51 -11.22 12.32 -14.36
CA ARG A 51 -11.53 12.14 -15.79
C ARG A 51 -13.00 12.34 -16.08
N LYS A 52 -13.87 11.78 -15.23
CA LYS A 52 -15.32 11.88 -15.36
C LYS A 52 -15.95 11.90 -13.96
N LYS A 53 -16.98 12.72 -13.79
CA LYS A 53 -17.83 12.74 -12.60
C LYS A 53 -19.29 12.56 -13.02
N TRP A 54 -20.07 11.81 -12.26
CA TRP A 54 -21.50 11.62 -12.51
C TRP A 54 -22.25 11.28 -11.22
N SER A 55 -23.54 11.56 -11.17
CA SER A 55 -24.40 11.05 -10.09
C SER A 55 -24.71 9.58 -10.35
N ALA A 56 -24.44 8.71 -9.36
CA ALA A 56 -24.73 7.28 -9.44
C ALA A 56 -26.09 6.91 -8.79
N GLY A 57 -26.93 7.92 -8.52
CA GLY A 57 -28.23 7.76 -7.88
C GLY A 57 -28.21 7.96 -6.37
N GLY A 58 -29.34 8.41 -5.82
CA GLY A 58 -29.48 8.76 -4.41
C GLY A 58 -28.51 9.87 -4.00
N ARG A 59 -27.83 9.68 -2.85
CA ARG A 59 -26.75 10.56 -2.35
C ARG A 59 -25.34 10.03 -2.69
N THR A 60 -25.19 9.39 -3.86
CA THR A 60 -23.91 8.79 -4.28
C THR A 60 -23.38 9.49 -5.52
N ASP A 61 -22.16 10.03 -5.40
CA ASP A 61 -21.41 10.54 -6.54
C ASP A 61 -20.42 9.50 -7.02
N ALA A 62 -20.15 9.47 -8.32
CA ALA A 62 -19.13 8.62 -8.89
C ALA A 62 -18.07 9.44 -9.62
N VAL A 63 -16.81 9.06 -9.42
CA VAL A 63 -15.63 9.73 -9.98
C VAL A 63 -14.73 8.69 -10.60
N SER A 64 -14.51 8.78 -11.91
CA SER A 64 -13.41 8.10 -12.59
C SER A 64 -12.20 9.01 -12.53
N ALA A 65 -11.09 8.51 -11.98
CA ALA A 65 -9.87 9.28 -11.79
C ALA A 65 -8.63 8.50 -12.24
N SER A 66 -7.63 9.24 -12.72
CA SER A 66 -6.27 8.74 -12.86
C SER A 66 -5.51 9.02 -11.57
N LEU A 67 -5.09 7.98 -10.85
CA LEU A 67 -4.31 8.11 -9.63
C LEU A 67 -2.84 8.34 -9.96
N SER A 68 -2.21 9.20 -9.15
CA SER A 68 -0.75 9.25 -9.01
C SER A 68 -0.27 8.04 -8.19
N ASN A 69 1.06 7.82 -8.14
CA ASN A 69 1.64 6.77 -7.29
C ASN A 69 1.27 7.00 -5.81
N GLU A 70 1.22 8.25 -5.36
CA GLU A 70 0.81 8.58 -4.00
C GLU A 70 -0.68 8.25 -3.74
N GLY A 71 -1.58 8.71 -4.61
CA GLY A 71 -3.01 8.43 -4.47
C GLY A 71 -3.31 6.93 -4.51
N LEU A 72 -2.56 6.17 -5.31
CA LEU A 72 -2.65 4.71 -5.30
C LEU A 72 -2.10 4.12 -4.01
N ALA A 73 -0.92 4.52 -3.53
CA ALA A 73 -0.35 4.01 -2.29
C ALA A 73 -1.29 4.25 -1.09
N LEU A 74 -1.87 5.45 -0.98
CA LEU A 74 -2.85 5.80 0.04
C LEU A 74 -4.08 4.88 0.00
N LEU A 75 -4.54 4.54 -1.21
CA LEU A 75 -5.64 3.61 -1.39
C LEU A 75 -5.25 2.19 -0.98
N LEU A 76 -4.11 1.68 -1.46
CA LEU A 76 -3.63 0.31 -1.17
C LEU A 76 -3.51 0.08 0.34
N LEU A 77 -2.99 1.05 1.09
CA LEU A 77 -2.85 1.00 2.56
C LEU A 77 -4.19 0.85 3.30
N LYS A 78 -5.33 1.10 2.64
CA LYS A 78 -6.68 1.01 3.21
C LYS A 78 -7.47 -0.19 2.69
N ILE A 79 -6.91 -0.98 1.76
CA ILE A 79 -7.56 -2.18 1.23
C ILE A 79 -6.98 -3.40 1.94
N PRO A 80 -7.74 -4.08 2.82
CA PRO A 80 -7.26 -5.26 3.51
C PRO A 80 -6.84 -6.36 2.53
N GLY A 81 -5.65 -6.91 2.73
CA GLY A 81 -5.17 -8.05 1.95
C GLY A 81 -4.86 -7.74 0.48
N VAL A 82 -4.73 -6.46 0.09
CA VAL A 82 -4.43 -6.08 -1.30
C VAL A 82 -3.08 -6.62 -1.78
N CYS A 83 -2.15 -6.81 -0.86
CA CYS A 83 -0.88 -7.50 -1.04
C CYS A 83 -1.01 -8.96 -1.50
N LYS A 84 -2.17 -9.61 -1.30
CA LYS A 84 -2.40 -11.04 -1.62
C LYS A 84 -3.00 -11.25 -3.01
N VAL A 85 -3.31 -10.19 -3.76
CA VAL A 85 -4.20 -10.26 -4.95
C VAL A 85 -3.56 -9.78 -6.25
N ALA A 86 -2.27 -9.43 -6.24
CA ALA A 86 -1.58 -8.79 -7.37
C ALA A 86 -0.07 -9.10 -7.35
N ASP A 87 0.62 -8.87 -8.48
CA ASP A 87 2.09 -8.81 -8.59
C ASP A 87 2.67 -7.93 -7.48
N PHE A 88 3.05 -8.61 -6.41
CA PHE A 88 3.33 -8.03 -5.11
C PHE A 88 4.55 -7.11 -5.17
N LYS A 89 5.51 -7.42 -6.05
CA LYS A 89 6.75 -6.67 -6.27
C LYS A 89 6.49 -5.29 -6.85
N ALA A 90 5.66 -5.21 -7.89
CA ALA A 90 5.37 -3.94 -8.56
C ALA A 90 4.59 -2.96 -7.65
N LEU A 91 3.73 -3.48 -6.79
CA LEU A 91 3.02 -2.67 -5.80
C LEU A 91 3.94 -2.23 -4.67
N ASP A 92 4.82 -3.11 -4.19
CA ASP A 92 5.77 -2.81 -3.13
C ASP A 92 6.66 -1.62 -3.50
N GLU A 93 7.27 -1.64 -4.69
CA GLU A 93 8.12 -0.55 -5.17
C GLU A 93 7.35 0.77 -5.31
N LEU A 94 6.09 0.71 -5.76
CA LEU A 94 5.24 1.91 -5.83
C LEU A 94 5.00 2.51 -4.44
N VAL A 95 4.74 1.65 -3.44
CA VAL A 95 4.53 2.11 -2.06
C VAL A 95 5.84 2.66 -1.46
N LYS A 96 7.00 2.04 -1.74
CA LYS A 96 8.32 2.58 -1.33
C LYS A 96 8.58 3.96 -1.96
N GLU A 97 8.31 4.13 -3.25
CA GLU A 97 8.45 5.43 -3.93
C GLU A 97 7.56 6.50 -3.29
N ALA A 98 6.29 6.15 -3.02
CA ALA A 98 5.35 7.06 -2.38
C ALA A 98 5.76 7.38 -0.94
N TYR A 99 6.22 6.39 -0.18
CA TYR A 99 6.74 6.54 1.18
C TYR A 99 7.89 7.55 1.22
N ARG A 100 8.84 7.48 0.28
CA ARG A 100 9.98 8.41 0.25
C ARG A 100 9.55 9.88 0.05
N ARG A 101 8.39 10.13 -0.56
CA ARG A 101 7.93 11.47 -0.98
C ARG A 101 6.78 12.05 -0.17
N SER A 102 5.90 11.23 0.40
CA SER A 102 4.66 11.69 1.04
C SER A 102 4.67 11.42 2.55
N GLY A 103 4.57 12.48 3.35
CA GLY A 103 4.45 12.38 4.82
C GLY A 103 3.24 11.53 5.25
N ARG A 104 2.12 11.66 4.55
CA ARG A 104 0.89 10.90 4.84
C ARG A 104 1.06 9.40 4.58
N VAL A 105 1.79 9.02 3.53
CA VAL A 105 2.13 7.61 3.28
C VAL A 105 3.08 7.10 4.36
N LYS A 106 4.07 7.90 4.79
CA LYS A 106 4.97 7.53 5.90
C LYS A 106 4.21 7.25 7.18
N GLU A 107 3.32 8.15 7.58
CA GLU A 107 2.50 8.02 8.79
C GLU A 107 1.67 6.72 8.77
N LEU A 108 1.00 6.42 7.66
CA LEU A 108 0.17 5.22 7.53
C LEU A 108 1.01 3.93 7.52
N VAL A 109 2.15 3.93 6.85
CA VAL A 109 3.08 2.78 6.85
C VAL A 109 3.63 2.54 8.25
N SER A 110 4.06 3.60 8.95
CA SER A 110 4.55 3.50 10.32
C SER A 110 3.48 3.02 11.29
N ALA A 111 2.24 3.51 11.16
CA ALA A 111 1.12 3.06 11.98
C ALA A 111 0.83 1.57 11.80
N LYS A 112 0.78 1.08 10.55
CA LYS A 112 0.61 -0.35 10.27
C LYS A 112 1.81 -1.18 10.75
N ALA A 113 3.03 -0.68 10.61
CA ALA A 113 4.21 -1.36 11.13
C ALA A 113 4.09 -1.56 12.65
N LEU A 114 3.70 -0.49 13.36
CA LEU A 114 3.50 -0.49 14.80
C LEU A 114 2.42 -1.49 15.24
N GLU A 115 1.29 -1.54 14.51
CA GLU A 115 0.24 -2.55 14.74
C GLU A 115 0.78 -3.98 14.60
N LYS A 116 1.57 -4.25 13.55
CA LYS A 116 2.12 -5.59 13.28
C LYS A 116 3.12 -6.08 14.33
N VAL A 117 3.78 -5.16 15.03
CA VAL A 117 4.74 -5.47 16.11
C VAL A 117 4.17 -5.21 17.51
N ASN A 118 2.85 -5.18 17.65
CA ASN A 118 2.14 -5.03 18.92
C ASN A 118 2.53 -3.76 19.72
N GLY A 119 2.81 -2.65 19.03
CA GLY A 119 3.09 -1.36 19.68
C GLY A 119 4.55 -1.11 20.04
N ASP A 120 5.48 -2.01 19.73
CA ASP A 120 6.91 -1.77 19.92
C ASP A 120 7.44 -0.77 18.88
N GLU A 121 7.71 0.45 19.31
CA GLU A 121 8.17 1.52 18.41
C GLU A 121 9.55 1.26 17.81
N ASP A 122 10.49 0.73 18.60
CA ASP A 122 11.85 0.48 18.13
C ASP A 122 11.85 -0.64 17.08
N LEU A 123 11.07 -1.67 17.34
CA LEU A 123 10.89 -2.78 16.41
C LEU A 123 10.14 -2.35 15.15
N ALA A 124 9.13 -1.47 15.28
CA ALA A 124 8.41 -0.91 14.13
C ALA A 124 9.36 -0.10 13.24
N ARG A 125 10.22 0.73 13.85
CA ARG A 125 11.24 1.51 13.14
C ARG A 125 12.25 0.60 12.42
N ALA A 126 12.76 -0.43 13.10
CA ALA A 126 13.63 -1.42 12.50
C ALA A 126 12.93 -2.13 11.33
N TYR A 127 11.67 -2.50 11.52
CA TYR A 127 10.90 -3.20 10.51
C TYR A 127 10.70 -2.38 9.24
N VAL A 128 10.36 -1.09 9.37
CA VAL A 128 10.27 -0.19 8.23
C VAL A 128 11.63 -0.01 7.54
N ARG A 129 12.74 0.11 8.29
CA ARG A 129 14.09 0.19 7.71
C ARG A 129 14.46 -1.07 6.93
N ALA A 130 14.22 -2.26 7.50
CA ALA A 130 14.43 -3.54 6.82
C ALA A 130 13.63 -3.59 5.52
N TRP A 131 12.33 -3.31 5.56
CA TRP A 131 11.50 -3.27 4.36
C TRP A 131 12.02 -2.32 3.28
N LEU A 132 12.47 -1.11 3.64
CA LEU A 132 13.00 -0.13 2.69
C LEU A 132 14.32 -0.54 2.03
N LYS A 133 15.13 -1.36 2.71
CA LYS A 133 16.39 -1.92 2.19
C LYS A 133 16.16 -3.14 1.30
N ALA A 134 15.06 -3.85 1.51
CA ALA A 134 14.79 -5.09 0.81
C ALA A 134 14.63 -4.87 -0.70
N VAL A 135 15.37 -5.65 -1.50
CA VAL A 135 15.27 -5.68 -2.96
C VAL A 135 14.67 -7.03 -3.34
N ASP A 136 13.57 -7.03 -4.09
CA ASP A 136 12.81 -8.25 -4.37
C ASP A 136 12.41 -9.04 -3.11
N PHE A 137 12.18 -8.31 -2.01
CA PHE A 137 11.94 -8.81 -0.64
C PHE A 137 13.13 -9.48 0.04
N GLU A 138 14.27 -9.62 -0.62
CA GLU A 138 15.50 -10.13 -0.02
C GLU A 138 16.28 -9.02 0.66
N LEU A 139 16.91 -9.39 1.77
CA LEU A 139 17.74 -8.55 2.62
C LEU A 139 19.15 -9.14 2.74
N PRO A 140 20.17 -8.30 2.98
CA PRO A 140 21.54 -8.76 3.26
C PRO A 140 21.58 -9.73 4.45
N GLU A 141 22.56 -10.62 4.44
CA GLU A 141 22.75 -11.67 5.46
C GLU A 141 23.01 -11.10 6.86
N ASP A 142 23.71 -9.97 6.92
CA ASP A 142 24.11 -9.30 8.16
C ASP A 142 23.23 -8.09 8.49
N ASP A 143 21.98 -8.06 8.00
CA ASP A 143 21.10 -6.92 8.24
C ASP A 143 20.60 -6.89 9.69
N PRO A 144 21.05 -5.90 10.52
CA PRO A 144 20.74 -5.89 11.95
C PRO A 144 19.26 -5.59 12.22
N ASP A 145 18.60 -4.84 11.34
CA ASP A 145 17.17 -4.56 11.47
C ASP A 145 16.35 -5.82 11.16
N ALA A 146 16.75 -6.58 10.13
CA ALA A 146 16.13 -7.84 9.77
C ALA A 146 16.30 -8.91 10.86
N GLU A 147 17.49 -9.01 11.43
CA GLU A 147 17.76 -9.91 12.54
C GLU A 147 16.87 -9.57 13.75
N LEU A 148 16.84 -8.30 14.14
CA LEU A 148 16.05 -7.83 15.27
C LEU A 148 14.56 -8.18 15.12
N VAL A 149 13.99 -7.93 13.94
CA VAL A 149 12.58 -8.23 13.65
C VAL A 149 12.33 -9.74 13.58
N SER A 150 13.19 -10.49 12.88
CA SER A 150 12.99 -11.94 12.67
C SER A 150 13.02 -12.75 13.97
N ARG A 151 13.82 -12.33 14.96
CA ARG A 151 13.92 -12.99 16.27
C ARG A 151 12.60 -13.00 17.04
N GLN A 152 11.77 -11.97 16.86
CA GLN A 152 10.51 -11.79 17.58
C GLN A 152 9.29 -12.06 16.69
N TYR A 153 9.37 -11.68 15.41
CA TYR A 153 8.29 -11.72 14.44
C TYR A 153 8.75 -12.35 13.11
N TYR A 154 9.12 -13.64 13.16
CA TYR A 154 9.59 -14.39 11.99
C TYR A 154 8.61 -14.40 10.79
N LYS A 155 7.31 -14.14 11.04
CA LYS A 155 6.26 -14.04 10.00
C LYS A 155 6.30 -12.72 9.22
N LEU A 156 6.97 -11.70 9.76
CA LEU A 156 7.16 -10.41 9.07
C LEU A 156 8.46 -10.44 8.28
N VAL A 157 9.54 -10.89 8.92
CA VAL A 157 10.86 -11.09 8.32
C VAL A 157 11.35 -12.48 8.65
N TRP A 158 11.58 -13.30 7.62
CA TRP A 158 11.99 -14.68 7.77
C TRP A 158 13.47 -14.85 7.45
N LYS A 159 14.20 -15.56 8.31
CA LYS A 159 15.58 -15.99 8.03
C LYS A 159 15.56 -17.28 7.23
N MET A 160 16.08 -17.24 6.00
CA MET A 160 16.20 -18.39 5.11
C MET A 160 17.68 -18.69 4.84
N GLY A 161 18.23 -19.63 5.61
CA GLY A 161 19.66 -19.93 5.57
C GLY A 161 20.48 -18.71 6.04
N SER A 162 21.29 -18.18 5.13
CA SER A 162 22.12 -17.00 5.38
C SER A 162 21.38 -15.68 5.13
N LYS A 163 20.27 -15.67 4.38
CA LYS A 163 19.55 -14.43 3.99
C LYS A 163 18.32 -14.16 4.84
N TYR A 164 17.82 -12.91 4.78
CA TYR A 164 16.51 -12.54 5.29
C TYR A 164 15.53 -12.22 4.15
N VAL A 165 14.25 -12.49 4.38
CA VAL A 165 13.16 -12.23 3.43
C VAL A 165 12.02 -11.52 4.14
N VAL A 166 11.58 -10.37 3.61
CA VAL A 166 10.38 -9.68 4.09
C VAL A 166 9.14 -10.40 3.55
N GLN A 167 8.46 -11.15 4.41
CA GLN A 167 7.29 -11.92 4.02
C GLN A 167 6.01 -11.09 3.96
N ASP A 168 5.83 -10.17 4.92
CA ASP A 168 4.58 -9.44 5.08
C ASP A 168 4.80 -7.93 5.28
N PRO A 169 5.30 -7.20 4.26
CA PRO A 169 5.61 -5.78 4.28
C PRO A 169 4.70 -4.91 5.15
N PRO A 170 5.24 -3.83 5.76
CA PRO A 170 4.49 -2.96 6.66
C PRO A 170 3.15 -2.46 6.10
N TRP A 171 3.03 -2.31 4.78
CA TRP A 171 1.86 -1.74 4.12
C TRP A 171 0.70 -2.72 3.83
N CYS A 172 0.91 -4.04 3.97
CA CYS A 172 -0.02 -5.12 3.55
C CYS A 172 -1.33 -5.25 4.39
#